data_AF-A0A8X7MTH6-F1
#
_entry.id   AF-A0A8X7MTH6-F1
#
_cell.length_a   1.000
_cell.length_b   1.000
_cell.length_c   1.000
_cell.angle_alpha   90.00
_cell.angle_beta   90.00
_cell.angle_gamma   90.00
#
_symmetry.space_group_name_H-M   'P 1'
#
loop_
_entity.id
_entity.type
_entity.pdbx_description
1 polymer ?
#
loop_
_entity_poly.entity_id
_entity_poly.type
_entity_poly.pdbx_seq_one_letter_code
_entity_poly.pdbx_strand_id
1 'polypeptide(L)'
;MFRLLSLTNFTGRPRTETNTLPPEHFKVVDYALDWRGSCLRLSLSYQHMVVHLLVRRSSVPDGERIPFETLLFDTVEQTWSENHRTSPIGWCRRDLEEIEQPAQVYKLEEDLYSKVKEIVPALLEGRNCPGAQLFAKLETEFGTDKIHAILIGDIFQDIMAPCLPVLSPENCKGVPRIELSAIVSYVACWVDHVWLVDIVLPSSGTPIRAVLKTLRPPEDGQLSDAGDELSHSSVREATVLTSLPPHPNVMPAPLALVTLKCSGDRTSSPIASEKLIGVVLPYFSGGPYYEVGRTSDEDLKRRLRHAYEFASAVAHVNRHGFYV
;
A
#
# COMPACT_ATOMS: atom_id res chain seq x y z
N MET A 1 -9.98 -19.95 -1.60
CA MET A 1 -9.87 -18.61 -1.01
C MET A 1 -8.55 -17.87 -1.30
N PHE A 2 -7.39 -18.51 -1.51
CA PHE A 2 -6.31 -17.93 -2.36
C PHE A 2 -6.71 -17.74 -3.84
N ARG A 3 -7.95 -18.09 -4.18
CA ARG A 3 -8.65 -17.59 -5.37
C ARG A 3 -9.09 -16.10 -5.24
N LEU A 4 -9.23 -15.57 -4.02
CA LEU A 4 -9.56 -14.15 -3.75
C LEU A 4 -8.31 -13.26 -3.79
N LEU A 5 -7.20 -13.75 -3.23
CA LEU A 5 -5.86 -13.23 -3.47
C LEU A 5 -5.28 -13.92 -4.71
N SER A 6 -5.90 -13.71 -5.87
CA SER A 6 -5.45 -14.33 -7.11
C SER A 6 -4.00 -13.95 -7.44
N LEU A 7 -3.31 -14.80 -8.21
CA LEU A 7 -2.02 -14.47 -8.83
C LEU A 7 -2.04 -13.12 -9.56
N THR A 8 -3.21 -12.71 -10.09
CA THR A 8 -3.39 -11.40 -10.74
C THR A 8 -3.37 -10.22 -9.76
N ASN A 9 -3.82 -10.40 -8.51
CA ASN A 9 -3.71 -9.38 -7.46
C ASN A 9 -2.26 -9.25 -6.94
N PHE A 10 -1.46 -10.32 -6.99
CA PHE A 10 -0.07 -10.34 -6.52
C PHE A 10 0.97 -9.90 -7.56
N THR A 11 0.82 -10.34 -8.82
CA THR A 11 1.84 -10.09 -9.87
C THR A 11 1.70 -8.73 -10.55
N GLY A 12 0.68 -7.94 -10.21
CA GLY A 12 0.43 -6.65 -10.85
C GLY A 12 0.19 -6.76 -12.36
N ARG A 13 -0.01 -7.97 -12.91
CA ARG A 13 -0.34 -8.21 -14.31
C ARG A 13 -1.84 -8.47 -14.43
N PRO A 14 -2.71 -7.44 -14.43
CA PRO A 14 -4.07 -7.64 -14.86
C PRO A 14 -4.03 -7.93 -16.36
N ARG A 15 -4.18 -9.21 -16.73
CA ARG A 15 -4.79 -9.52 -18.03
C ARG A 15 -6.23 -9.03 -17.93
N THR A 16 -6.51 -7.88 -18.53
CA THR A 16 -7.88 -7.49 -18.94
C THR A 16 -8.94 -7.55 -17.85
N GLU A 17 -8.65 -7.16 -16.60
CA GLU A 17 -9.72 -6.74 -15.68
C GLU A 17 -10.15 -5.32 -16.09
N THR A 18 -10.92 -5.26 -17.17
CA THR A 18 -11.59 -4.04 -17.67
C THR A 18 -12.92 -3.79 -16.97
N ASN A 19 -13.38 -4.72 -16.14
CA ASN A 19 -14.60 -4.54 -15.37
C ASN A 19 -14.26 -3.80 -14.08
N THR A 20 -14.52 -2.50 -14.07
CA THR A 20 -14.67 -1.73 -12.83
C THR A 20 -15.72 -2.43 -11.98
N LEU A 21 -15.27 -3.11 -10.92
CA LEU A 21 -16.18 -3.68 -9.92
C LEU A 21 -16.94 -2.52 -9.25
N PRO A 22 -18.20 -2.74 -8.87
CA PRO A 22 -18.96 -1.71 -8.18
C PRO A 22 -18.24 -1.31 -6.88
N PRO A 23 -18.37 -0.06 -6.42
CA PRO A 23 -17.66 0.44 -5.23
C PRO A 23 -17.92 -0.39 -3.97
N GLU A 24 -19.10 -0.99 -3.86
CA GLU A 24 -19.52 -1.84 -2.74
C GLU A 24 -18.89 -3.24 -2.77
N HIS A 25 -18.05 -3.54 -3.76
CA HIS A 25 -17.40 -4.84 -3.85
C HIS A 25 -16.24 -4.95 -2.86
N PHE A 26 -16.30 -5.96 -1.99
CA PHE A 26 -15.23 -6.33 -1.08
C PHE A 26 -14.08 -7.04 -1.82
N LYS A 27 -12.99 -6.31 -2.06
CA LYS A 27 -11.77 -6.86 -2.67
C LYS A 27 -10.62 -6.92 -1.66
N VAL A 28 -10.02 -8.08 -1.46
CA VAL A 28 -8.74 -8.18 -0.73
C VAL A 28 -7.62 -7.72 -1.65
N VAL A 29 -6.84 -6.73 -1.20
CA VAL A 29 -5.74 -6.13 -1.99
C VAL A 29 -4.37 -6.43 -1.41
N ASP A 30 -4.29 -6.81 -0.13
CA ASP A 30 -3.04 -7.22 0.50
C ASP A 30 -3.26 -8.12 1.72
N TYR A 31 -2.26 -8.95 2.02
CA TYR A 31 -2.21 -9.81 3.20
C TYR A 31 -0.76 -9.96 3.67
N ALA A 32 -0.47 -9.47 4.86
CA ALA A 32 0.89 -9.39 5.39
C ALA A 32 0.93 -9.75 6.87
N LEU A 33 2.09 -10.19 7.34
CA LEU A 33 2.35 -10.57 8.71
C LEU A 33 3.57 -9.81 9.24
N ASP A 34 3.49 -9.34 10.47
CA ASP A 34 4.58 -8.75 11.22
C ASP A 34 4.82 -9.58 12.49
N TRP A 35 5.96 -10.26 12.55
CA TRP A 35 6.36 -11.06 13.72
C TRP A 35 6.68 -10.21 14.94
N ARG A 36 7.26 -9.02 14.75
CA ARG A 36 7.69 -8.16 15.88
C ARG A 36 6.49 -7.59 16.60
N GLY A 37 5.51 -7.09 15.85
CA GLY A 37 4.23 -6.64 16.38
C GLY A 37 3.30 -7.78 16.78
N SER A 38 3.64 -9.03 16.43
CA SER A 38 2.76 -10.21 16.51
C SER A 38 1.39 -9.90 15.93
N CYS A 39 1.39 -9.39 14.69
CA CYS A 39 0.21 -8.84 14.06
C CYS A 39 0.09 -9.33 12.61
N LEU A 40 -1.14 -9.52 12.19
CA LEU A 40 -1.50 -9.80 10.82
C LEU A 40 -2.30 -8.63 10.26
N ARG A 41 -2.05 -8.24 9.02
CA ARG A 41 -2.78 -7.18 8.31
C ARG A 41 -3.50 -7.73 7.10
N LEU A 42 -4.82 -7.64 7.12
CA LEU A 42 -5.66 -7.83 5.94
C LEU A 42 -6.04 -6.47 5.38
N SER A 43 -5.63 -6.18 4.14
CA SER A 43 -5.98 -4.90 3.49
C SER A 43 -7.05 -5.11 2.43
N LEU A 44 -8.09 -4.28 2.48
CA LEU A 44 -9.32 -4.45 1.71
C LEU A 44 -9.65 -3.16 0.98
N SER A 45 -10.00 -3.26 -0.29
CA SER A 45 -10.65 -2.16 -1.02
C SER A 45 -12.17 -2.29 -0.86
N TYR A 46 -12.81 -1.23 -0.37
CA TYR A 46 -14.27 -1.12 -0.22
C TYR A 46 -14.70 0.35 -0.28
N GLN A 47 -15.75 0.67 -1.06
CA GLN A 47 -16.28 2.02 -1.27
C GLN A 47 -15.19 3.07 -1.59
N HIS A 48 -14.28 2.72 -2.51
CA HIS A 48 -13.13 3.56 -2.92
C HIS A 48 -12.09 3.84 -1.82
N MET A 49 -12.19 3.20 -0.66
CA MET A 49 -11.23 3.29 0.44
C MET A 49 -10.41 2.01 0.55
N VAL A 50 -9.25 2.10 1.21
CA VAL A 50 -8.55 0.93 1.74
C VAL A 50 -8.77 0.84 3.24
N VAL A 51 -9.19 -0.32 3.72
CA VAL A 51 -9.20 -0.65 5.15
C VAL A 51 -8.10 -1.65 5.43
N HIS A 52 -7.13 -1.24 6.21
CA HIS A 52 -6.09 -2.09 6.79
C HIS A 52 -6.58 -2.61 8.13
N LEU A 53 -7.07 -3.85 8.15
CA LEU A 53 -7.51 -4.51 9.35
C LEU A 53 -6.33 -5.21 10.03
N LEU A 54 -5.97 -4.72 11.22
CA LEU A 54 -4.95 -5.25 12.10
C LEU A 54 -5.55 -6.32 13.01
N VAL A 55 -5.03 -7.54 12.89
CA VAL A 55 -5.38 -8.69 13.71
C VAL A 55 -4.18 -8.98 14.59
N ARG A 56 -4.18 -8.40 15.80
CA ARG A 56 -3.05 -8.47 16.72
C ARG A 56 -3.21 -9.66 17.65
N ARG A 57 -2.15 -10.43 17.83
CA ARG A 57 -2.10 -11.51 18.82
C ARG A 57 -2.29 -10.92 20.23
N SER A 58 -3.32 -11.38 20.93
CA SER A 58 -3.62 -10.98 22.30
C SER A 58 -2.94 -11.95 23.29
N SER A 59 -2.47 -11.43 24.44
CA SER A 59 -2.02 -12.29 25.55
C SER A 59 -3.21 -13.00 26.16
N VAL A 60 -3.14 -14.33 26.30
CA VAL A 60 -4.21 -15.15 26.87
C VAL A 60 -3.80 -15.59 28.27
N PRO A 61 -4.54 -15.22 29.33
CA PRO A 61 -4.33 -15.74 30.68
C PRO A 61 -4.53 -17.26 30.76
N ASP A 62 -3.83 -17.91 31.69
CA ASP A 62 -3.91 -19.36 31.86
C ASP A 62 -5.34 -19.82 32.18
N GLY A 63 -5.83 -20.80 31.41
CA GLY A 63 -7.16 -21.39 31.58
C GLY A 63 -8.31 -20.65 30.88
N GLU A 64 -8.03 -19.53 30.21
CA GLU A 64 -9.03 -18.79 29.45
C GLU A 64 -9.14 -19.27 27.99
N ARG A 65 -10.27 -18.93 27.36
CA ARG A 65 -10.52 -19.27 25.95
C ARG A 65 -9.62 -18.40 25.06
N ILE A 66 -8.99 -19.04 24.07
CA ILE A 66 -8.13 -18.36 23.10
C ILE A 66 -8.99 -17.47 22.18
N PRO A 67 -8.74 -16.15 22.12
CA PRO A 67 -9.41 -15.22 21.19
C PRO A 67 -9.19 -15.60 19.73
N PHE A 68 -10.12 -15.19 18.86
CA PHE A 68 -10.04 -15.52 17.43
C PHE A 68 -8.77 -14.95 16.78
N GLU A 69 -8.40 -13.72 17.12
CA GLU A 69 -7.19 -13.07 16.60
C GLU A 69 -5.90 -13.81 16.98
N THR A 70 -5.82 -14.33 18.22
CA THR A 70 -4.69 -15.13 18.68
C THR A 70 -4.65 -16.49 17.99
N LEU A 71 -5.80 -17.18 17.90
CA LEU A 71 -5.90 -18.47 17.21
C LEU A 71 -5.51 -18.35 15.72
N LEU A 72 -5.99 -17.29 15.05
CA LEU A 72 -5.65 -17.02 13.67
C LEU A 72 -4.15 -16.80 13.52
N PHE A 73 -3.58 -15.85 14.26
CA PHE A 73 -2.16 -15.50 14.16
C PHE A 73 -1.27 -16.72 14.41
N ASP A 74 -1.48 -17.44 15.52
CA ASP A 74 -0.66 -18.58 15.93
C ASP A 74 -0.73 -19.73 14.92
N THR A 75 -1.85 -19.89 14.21
CA THR A 75 -2.01 -20.91 13.16
C THR A 75 -1.35 -20.46 11.85
N VAL A 76 -1.53 -19.19 11.50
CA VAL A 76 -1.11 -18.61 10.22
C VAL A 76 0.40 -18.38 10.18
N GLU A 77 1.04 -17.96 11.27
CA GLU A 77 2.49 -17.71 11.30
C GLU A 77 3.36 -18.96 11.07
N GLN A 78 2.79 -20.14 11.33
CA GLN A 78 3.49 -21.43 11.18
C GLN A 78 3.69 -21.80 9.72
N THR A 79 3.00 -21.12 8.80
CA THR A 79 3.01 -21.45 7.38
C THR A 79 3.74 -20.44 6.50
N TRP A 80 4.33 -19.39 7.09
CA TRP A 80 5.30 -18.53 6.40
C TRP A 80 6.66 -19.21 6.44
N SER A 81 7.40 -19.10 5.34
CA SER A 81 8.75 -19.62 5.28
C SER A 81 9.68 -18.98 6.32
N GLU A 82 10.59 -19.80 6.87
CA GLU A 82 11.54 -19.38 7.90
C GLU A 82 12.45 -18.23 7.43
N ASN A 83 12.66 -18.09 6.12
CA ASN A 83 13.45 -17.02 5.52
C ASN A 83 12.87 -15.63 5.83
N HIS A 84 11.54 -15.51 5.95
CA HIS A 84 10.88 -14.24 6.26
C HIS A 84 10.93 -13.89 7.76
N ARG A 85 11.04 -14.89 8.64
CA ARG A 85 11.14 -14.69 10.11
C ARG A 85 12.39 -13.93 10.55
N THR A 86 13.44 -13.97 9.73
CA THR A 86 14.72 -13.31 10.00
C THR A 86 14.88 -11.97 9.29
N SER A 87 13.90 -11.57 8.48
CA SER A 87 13.92 -10.30 7.78
C SER A 87 13.95 -9.14 8.79
N PRO A 88 14.91 -8.20 8.69
CA PRO A 88 14.92 -7.00 9.52
C PRO A 88 13.83 -5.99 9.10
N ILE A 89 13.05 -6.32 8.08
CA ILE A 89 12.07 -5.46 7.40
C ILE A 89 10.68 -5.88 7.86
N GLY A 90 9.88 -4.93 8.38
CA GLY A 90 8.57 -5.13 9.04
C GLY A 90 7.56 -6.05 8.33
N TRP A 91 6.50 -5.50 7.74
CA TRP A 91 5.41 -6.28 7.15
C TRP A 91 5.89 -7.21 6.03
N CYS A 92 5.72 -8.51 6.24
CA CYS A 92 6.08 -9.55 5.29
C CYS A 92 4.82 -10.08 4.60
N ARG A 93 4.72 -9.80 3.31
CA ARG A 93 3.62 -10.31 2.46
C ARG A 93 3.76 -11.81 2.30
N ARG A 94 2.63 -12.52 2.16
CA ARG A 94 2.67 -13.95 1.88
C ARG A 94 3.17 -14.21 0.46
N ASP A 95 4.07 -15.19 0.31
CA ASP A 95 4.60 -15.56 -1.01
C ASP A 95 3.62 -16.40 -1.84
N LEU A 96 3.76 -16.29 -3.17
CA LEU A 96 2.98 -17.03 -4.15
C LEU A 96 3.24 -18.54 -4.14
N GLU A 97 4.38 -18.99 -3.63
CA GLU A 97 4.72 -20.41 -3.54
C GLU A 97 4.14 -21.07 -2.28
N GLU A 98 3.63 -20.27 -1.34
CA GLU A 98 3.00 -20.70 -0.10
C GLU A 98 1.47 -20.86 -0.26
N ILE A 99 0.98 -21.13 -1.48
CA ILE A 99 -0.47 -21.23 -1.76
C ILE A 99 -1.10 -22.53 -1.23
N GLU A 100 -0.32 -23.62 -1.14
CA GLU A 100 -0.79 -24.87 -0.55
C GLU A 100 -0.72 -24.80 0.97
N GLN A 101 -1.81 -24.33 1.56
CA GLN A 101 -1.96 -24.16 3.00
C GLN A 101 -2.70 -25.34 3.64
N PRO A 102 -2.39 -25.69 4.89
CA PRO A 102 -3.18 -26.64 5.66
C PRO A 102 -4.67 -26.22 5.69
N ALA A 103 -5.58 -27.20 5.62
CA ALA A 103 -7.02 -26.94 5.61
C ALA A 103 -7.51 -26.09 6.80
N GLN A 104 -6.81 -26.16 7.94
CA GLN A 104 -7.10 -25.35 9.11
C GLN A 104 -6.84 -23.85 8.87
N VAL A 105 -5.71 -23.49 8.26
CA VAL A 105 -5.40 -22.10 7.88
C VAL A 105 -6.45 -21.57 6.94
N TYR A 106 -6.80 -22.37 5.93
CA TYR A 106 -7.83 -22.04 4.96
C TYR A 106 -9.16 -21.68 5.64
N LYS A 107 -9.63 -22.54 6.54
CA LYS A 107 -10.89 -22.33 7.27
C LYS A 107 -10.86 -21.03 8.09
N LEU A 108 -9.78 -20.76 8.81
CA LEU A 108 -9.66 -19.56 9.64
C LEU A 108 -9.62 -18.28 8.78
N GLU A 109 -8.99 -18.32 7.61
CA GLU A 109 -8.99 -17.21 6.66
C GLU A 109 -10.37 -16.99 6.02
N GLU A 110 -11.12 -18.06 5.75
CA GLU A 110 -12.52 -17.93 5.32
C GLU A 110 -13.42 -17.34 6.41
N ASP A 111 -13.21 -17.77 7.66
CA ASP A 111 -13.91 -17.24 8.81
C ASP A 111 -13.57 -15.75 9.02
N LEU A 112 -12.31 -15.34 8.87
CA LEU A 112 -11.90 -13.93 8.91
C LEU A 112 -12.59 -13.13 7.81
N TYR A 113 -12.49 -13.57 6.55
CA TYR A 113 -13.07 -12.85 5.43
C TYR A 113 -14.59 -12.67 5.56
N SER A 114 -15.29 -13.70 6.03
CA SER A 114 -16.74 -13.66 6.24
C SER A 114 -17.10 -12.66 7.34
N LYS A 115 -16.41 -12.69 8.48
CA LYS A 115 -16.62 -11.74 9.59
C LYS A 115 -16.34 -10.30 9.17
N VAL A 116 -15.28 -10.09 8.40
CA VAL A 116 -14.90 -8.77 7.90
C VAL A 116 -15.96 -8.18 6.98
N LYS A 117 -16.55 -8.99 6.09
CA LYS A 117 -17.66 -8.55 5.24
C LYS A 117 -18.89 -8.10 6.02
N GLU A 118 -19.12 -8.69 7.19
CA GLU A 118 -20.22 -8.30 8.07
C GLU A 118 -19.88 -7.03 8.86
N ILE A 119 -18.64 -6.90 9.34
CA ILE A 119 -18.22 -5.83 10.26
C ILE A 119 -17.89 -4.52 9.52
N VAL A 120 -17.16 -4.58 8.39
CA VAL A 120 -16.64 -3.38 7.72
C VAL A 120 -17.73 -2.41 7.23
N PRO A 121 -18.88 -2.85 6.67
CA PRO A 121 -19.91 -1.91 6.26
C PRO A 121 -20.44 -1.07 7.42
N ALA A 122 -20.66 -1.69 8.58
CA ALA A 122 -21.10 -1.00 9.79
C ALA A 122 -19.99 -0.08 10.35
N LEU A 123 -18.73 -0.52 10.28
CA LEU A 123 -17.57 0.28 10.70
C LEU A 123 -17.44 1.60 9.91
N LEU A 124 -17.87 1.58 8.65
CA LEU A 124 -17.75 2.70 7.72
C LEU A 124 -19.06 3.47 7.53
N GLU A 125 -20.12 3.11 8.26
CA GLU A 125 -21.42 3.76 8.14
C GLU A 125 -21.29 5.28 8.37
N GLY A 126 -21.81 6.06 7.43
CA GLY A 126 -21.74 7.52 7.47
C GLY A 126 -20.39 8.13 7.08
N ARG A 127 -19.38 7.33 6.73
CA ARG A 127 -18.09 7.84 6.22
C ARG A 127 -18.13 8.00 4.71
N ASN A 128 -17.79 9.19 4.24
CA ASN A 128 -17.59 9.48 2.82
C ASN A 128 -16.22 10.15 2.63
N CYS A 129 -15.19 9.30 2.52
CA CYS A 129 -13.81 9.74 2.33
C CYS A 129 -13.16 8.93 1.19
N PRO A 130 -13.52 9.19 -0.08
CA PRO A 130 -12.97 8.47 -1.22
C PRO A 130 -11.45 8.54 -1.24
N GLY A 131 -10.80 7.41 -1.53
CA GLY A 131 -9.34 7.29 -1.54
C GLY A 131 -8.68 7.25 -0.16
N ALA A 132 -9.44 7.34 0.94
CA ALA A 132 -8.86 7.21 2.28
C ALA A 132 -8.20 5.84 2.50
N GLN A 133 -7.15 5.83 3.30
CA GLN A 133 -6.56 4.61 3.83
C GLN A 133 -6.76 4.60 5.34
N LEU A 134 -7.45 3.58 5.85
CA LEU A 134 -7.93 3.51 7.22
C LEU A 134 -7.26 2.37 7.95
N PHE A 135 -6.87 2.60 9.21
CA PHE A 135 -6.54 1.51 10.12
C PHE A 135 -7.75 1.12 10.96
N ALA A 136 -7.99 -0.17 11.07
CA ALA A 136 -8.95 -0.76 11.99
C ALA A 136 -8.29 -1.91 12.74
N LYS A 137 -8.71 -2.17 13.97
CA LYS A 137 -8.25 -3.31 14.77
C LYS A 137 -9.39 -4.29 14.96
N LEU A 138 -9.10 -5.58 14.80
CA LEU A 138 -10.02 -6.67 15.13
C LEU A 138 -9.82 -7.08 16.60
N GLU A 139 -10.90 -7.22 17.36
CA GLU A 139 -10.86 -7.68 18.75
C GLU A 139 -11.98 -8.68 19.04
N THR A 140 -11.70 -9.69 19.87
CA THR A 140 -12.72 -10.56 20.46
C THR A 140 -13.14 -10.00 21.82
N GLU A 141 -14.43 -9.76 22.01
CA GLU A 141 -15.00 -9.30 23.28
C GLU A 141 -14.96 -10.43 24.33
N PHE A 142 -14.40 -10.10 25.50
CA PHE A 142 -14.33 -11.01 26.63
C PHE A 142 -15.72 -11.43 27.13
N GLY A 143 -15.93 -12.74 27.26
CA GLY A 143 -17.15 -13.34 27.81
C GLY A 143 -18.30 -13.56 26.83
N THR A 144 -18.30 -12.92 25.66
CA THR A 144 -19.33 -13.12 24.61
C THR A 144 -18.79 -13.84 23.37
N ASP A 145 -17.46 -13.92 23.21
CA ASP A 145 -16.78 -14.40 22.01
C ASP A 145 -17.18 -13.65 20.72
N LYS A 146 -17.79 -12.48 20.86
CA LYS A 146 -18.18 -11.65 19.73
C LYS A 146 -16.98 -10.91 19.20
N ILE A 147 -16.79 -11.01 17.89
CA ILE A 147 -15.72 -10.31 17.20
C ILE A 147 -16.25 -8.99 16.68
N HIS A 148 -15.52 -7.92 16.92
CA HIS A 148 -15.83 -6.59 16.42
C HIS A 148 -14.56 -5.92 15.89
N ALA A 149 -14.73 -4.84 15.14
CA ALA A 149 -13.62 -4.00 14.72
C ALA A 149 -13.75 -2.61 15.29
N ILE A 150 -12.62 -2.03 15.67
CA ILE A 150 -12.51 -0.66 16.17
C ILE A 150 -11.71 0.13 15.14
N LEU A 151 -12.27 1.23 14.65
CA LEU A 151 -11.55 2.11 13.75
C LEU A 151 -10.51 2.91 14.54
N ILE A 152 -9.25 2.82 14.12
CA ILE A 152 -8.15 3.58 14.72
C ILE A 152 -8.15 5.00 14.14
N GLY A 153 -8.28 5.12 12.82
CA GLY A 153 -8.34 6.41 12.12
C GLY A 153 -7.91 6.35 10.67
N ASP A 154 -8.02 7.47 9.97
CA ASP A 154 -7.38 7.67 8.68
C ASP A 154 -5.86 7.81 8.84
N ILE A 155 -5.12 7.00 8.09
CA ILE A 155 -3.67 6.92 8.15
C ILE A 155 -3.03 8.28 7.89
N PHE A 156 -3.48 9.01 6.89
CA PHE A 156 -2.85 10.26 6.48
C PHE A 156 -3.44 11.47 7.18
N GLN A 157 -4.75 11.45 7.43
CA GLN A 157 -5.45 12.58 8.02
C GLN A 157 -5.43 12.58 9.54
N ASP A 158 -5.66 11.44 10.19
CA ASP A 158 -5.77 11.36 11.66
C ASP A 158 -4.42 11.01 12.30
N ILE A 159 -3.65 10.12 11.67
CA ILE A 159 -2.41 9.56 12.26
C ILE A 159 -1.18 10.32 11.78
N MET A 160 -0.91 10.35 10.48
CA MET A 160 0.35 10.87 9.94
C MET A 160 0.37 12.37 9.70
N ALA A 161 -0.79 13.06 9.72
CA ALA A 161 -0.89 14.48 9.39
C ALA A 161 0.18 15.37 10.09
N PRO A 162 0.54 15.17 11.37
CA PRO A 162 1.60 15.94 12.01
C PRO A 162 2.99 15.79 11.36
N CYS A 163 3.32 14.59 10.86
CA CYS A 163 4.63 14.22 10.33
C CYS A 163 4.72 14.29 8.80
N LEU A 164 3.61 14.54 8.09
CA LEU A 164 3.65 14.69 6.65
C LEU A 164 4.43 15.95 6.25
N PRO A 165 5.34 15.86 5.25
CA PRO A 165 6.22 16.97 4.93
C PRO A 165 5.45 18.07 4.21
N VAL A 166 5.69 19.31 4.63
CA VAL A 166 5.05 20.51 4.06
C VAL A 166 5.68 20.84 2.71
N LEU A 167 4.84 21.04 1.69
CA LEU A 167 5.26 21.43 0.34
C LEU A 167 5.13 22.93 0.15
N SER A 168 6.22 23.59 -0.25
CA SER A 168 6.17 24.94 -0.79
C SER A 168 5.63 24.93 -2.24
N PRO A 169 5.08 26.04 -2.76
CA PRO A 169 4.62 26.13 -4.15
C PRO A 169 5.67 25.79 -5.21
N GLU A 170 6.96 25.97 -4.91
CA GLU A 170 8.05 25.69 -5.83
C GLU A 170 8.46 24.21 -5.85
N ASN A 171 8.07 23.41 -4.84
CA ASN A 171 8.34 21.99 -4.85
C ASN A 171 7.59 21.31 -6.01
N CYS A 172 8.37 20.67 -6.90
CA CYS A 172 7.90 19.99 -8.11
C CYS A 172 6.99 20.87 -8.98
N LYS A 173 7.40 22.12 -9.21
CA LYS A 173 6.66 23.10 -10.04
C LYS A 173 6.21 22.49 -11.37
N GLY A 174 4.93 22.66 -11.70
CA GLY A 174 4.31 22.13 -12.92
C GLY A 174 3.69 20.74 -12.78
N VAL A 175 3.98 20.01 -11.70
CA VAL A 175 3.28 18.77 -11.36
C VAL A 175 1.96 19.10 -10.66
N PRO A 176 0.81 18.57 -11.12
CA PRO A 176 -0.48 18.86 -10.49
C PRO A 176 -0.55 18.26 -9.08
N ARG A 177 -1.26 18.95 -8.19
CA ARG A 177 -1.52 18.49 -6.82
C ARG A 177 -2.97 18.05 -6.71
N ILE A 178 -3.18 16.86 -6.17
CA ILE A 178 -4.49 16.22 -6.05
C ILE A 178 -4.69 15.73 -4.62
N GLU A 179 -5.94 15.51 -4.24
CA GLU A 179 -6.29 14.87 -2.97
C GLU A 179 -6.50 13.36 -3.18
N LEU A 180 -6.56 12.60 -2.10
CA LEU A 180 -6.85 11.15 -2.15
C LEU A 180 -8.17 10.84 -2.86
N SER A 181 -9.14 11.76 -2.81
CA SER A 181 -10.44 11.64 -3.49
C SER A 181 -10.36 11.49 -5.01
N ALA A 182 -9.21 11.79 -5.63
CA ALA A 182 -8.96 11.52 -7.04
C ALA A 182 -8.80 10.01 -7.35
N ILE A 183 -8.51 9.19 -6.34
CA ILE A 183 -8.38 7.74 -6.46
C ILE A 183 -9.76 7.13 -6.53
N VAL A 184 -10.05 6.47 -7.65
CA VAL A 184 -11.35 5.82 -7.90
C VAL A 184 -11.30 4.32 -7.63
N SER A 185 -10.12 3.70 -7.58
CA SER A 185 -10.02 2.28 -7.22
C SER A 185 -8.61 1.88 -6.79
N TYR A 186 -8.52 1.02 -5.77
CA TYR A 186 -7.30 0.33 -5.39
C TYR A 186 -7.29 -1.07 -6.02
N VAL A 187 -6.35 -1.29 -6.93
CA VAL A 187 -6.30 -2.49 -7.76
C VAL A 187 -5.47 -3.58 -7.10
N ALA A 188 -4.27 -3.22 -6.64
CA ALA A 188 -3.32 -4.13 -6.00
C ALA A 188 -2.33 -3.34 -5.11
N CYS A 189 -1.79 -4.01 -4.09
CA CYS A 189 -0.61 -3.55 -3.36
C CYS A 189 0.64 -4.30 -3.87
N TRP A 190 1.75 -3.60 -4.07
CA TRP A 190 3.04 -4.23 -4.42
C TRP A 190 3.99 -4.31 -3.25
N VAL A 191 4.12 -3.23 -2.49
CA VAL A 191 4.92 -3.15 -1.26
C VAL A 191 4.26 -2.10 -0.40
N ASP A 192 3.68 -2.43 0.77
CA ASP A 192 3.00 -1.61 1.80
C ASP A 192 2.44 -0.21 1.46
N HIS A 193 3.25 0.64 0.84
CA HIS A 193 3.02 2.03 0.45
C HIS A 193 3.02 2.24 -1.08
N VAL A 194 3.06 1.18 -1.89
CA VAL A 194 3.08 1.22 -3.36
C VAL A 194 1.87 0.45 -3.89
N TRP A 195 0.98 1.19 -4.55
CA TRP A 195 -0.34 0.75 -4.95
C TRP A 195 -0.52 0.90 -6.44
N LEU A 196 -1.09 -0.11 -7.09
CA LEU A 196 -1.68 0.03 -8.41
C LEU A 196 -3.09 0.59 -8.23
N VAL A 197 -3.38 1.73 -8.85
CA VAL A 197 -4.66 2.45 -8.68
C VAL A 197 -5.25 2.87 -10.01
N ASP A 198 -6.56 3.09 -10.00
CA ASP A 198 -7.22 3.93 -10.99
C ASP A 198 -7.42 5.32 -10.41
N ILE A 199 -7.09 6.33 -11.20
CA ILE A 199 -7.08 7.72 -10.74
C ILE A 199 -7.58 8.65 -11.82
N VAL A 200 -8.34 9.68 -11.43
CA VAL A 200 -8.77 10.76 -12.32
C VAL A 200 -7.82 11.93 -12.15
N LEU A 201 -7.04 12.23 -13.18
CA LEU A 201 -6.17 13.41 -13.18
C LEU A 201 -6.95 14.65 -13.64
N PRO A 202 -6.61 15.86 -13.15
CA PRO A 202 -7.26 17.10 -13.55
C PRO A 202 -7.24 17.36 -15.07
N SER A 203 -6.24 16.83 -15.76
CA SER A 203 -6.03 17.04 -17.21
C SER A 203 -6.87 16.14 -18.11
N SER A 204 -7.27 14.94 -17.66
CA SER A 204 -7.96 13.96 -18.50
C SER A 204 -9.46 13.89 -18.25
N GLY A 205 -9.90 14.10 -17.00
CA GLY A 205 -11.29 13.85 -16.57
C GLY A 205 -11.73 12.37 -16.65
N THR A 206 -10.94 11.50 -17.28
CA THR A 206 -11.14 10.06 -17.39
C THR A 206 -10.17 9.32 -16.47
N PRO A 207 -10.61 8.23 -15.82
CA PRO A 207 -9.73 7.38 -15.03
C PRO A 207 -8.60 6.78 -15.88
N ILE A 208 -7.39 6.84 -15.35
CA ILE A 208 -6.23 6.14 -15.90
C ILE A 208 -5.66 5.18 -14.85
N ARG A 209 -4.97 4.13 -15.31
CA ARG A 209 -4.20 3.27 -14.41
C ARG A 209 -2.83 3.87 -14.13
N ALA A 210 -2.50 4.01 -12.85
CA ALA A 210 -1.25 4.60 -12.38
C ALA A 210 -0.71 3.87 -11.14
N VAL A 211 0.52 4.20 -10.76
CA VAL A 211 1.14 3.73 -9.51
C VAL A 211 1.09 4.86 -8.50
N LEU A 212 0.46 4.61 -7.34
CA LEU A 212 0.50 5.50 -6.20
C LEU A 212 1.58 5.01 -5.23
N LYS A 213 2.60 5.83 -5.00
CA LYS A 213 3.59 5.61 -3.95
C LYS A 213 3.33 6.60 -2.82
N THR A 214 2.78 6.14 -1.70
CA THR A 214 2.56 6.93 -0.49
C THR A 214 3.82 6.98 0.36
N LEU A 215 3.85 7.87 1.34
CA LEU A 215 4.74 7.71 2.48
C LEU A 215 4.43 6.39 3.18
N ARG A 216 5.45 5.78 3.78
CA ARG A 216 5.30 4.51 4.47
C ARG A 216 4.40 4.71 5.70
N PRO A 217 3.27 3.98 5.80
CA PRO A 217 2.43 4.06 6.98
C PRO A 217 3.16 3.48 8.21
N PRO A 218 2.83 3.94 9.43
CA PRO A 218 3.34 3.33 10.64
C PRO A 218 2.91 1.86 10.73
N GLU A 219 3.76 1.02 11.30
CA GLU A 219 3.54 -0.44 11.32
C GLU A 219 2.32 -0.84 12.16
N ASP A 220 2.07 -0.17 13.27
CA ASP A 220 1.00 -0.49 14.23
C ASP A 220 -0.07 0.61 14.37
N GLY A 221 -0.09 1.57 13.44
CA GLY A 221 -0.95 2.75 13.52
C GLY A 221 -0.46 3.81 14.51
N GLN A 222 0.72 3.66 15.11
CA GLN A 222 1.33 4.66 15.98
C GLN A 222 2.55 5.31 15.33
N LEU A 223 2.67 6.62 15.48
CA LEU A 223 3.86 7.33 15.03
C LEU A 223 5.06 6.97 15.91
N SER A 224 6.17 6.58 15.29
CA SER A 224 7.47 6.47 15.97
C SER A 224 8.35 7.68 15.61
N ASP A 225 9.29 8.01 16.49
CA ASP A 225 10.23 9.13 16.31
C ASP A 225 11.11 9.00 15.04
N ALA A 226 11.12 7.83 14.39
CA ALA A 226 11.81 7.59 13.12
C ALA A 226 11.08 8.17 11.88
N GLY A 227 9.92 8.82 12.07
CA GLY A 227 9.08 9.35 10.98
C GLY A 227 9.71 10.48 10.15
N ASP A 228 10.62 11.26 10.73
CA ASP A 228 11.18 12.45 10.10
C ASP A 228 12.10 12.13 8.92
N GLU A 229 12.98 11.11 9.03
CA GLU A 229 13.90 10.73 7.94
C GLU A 229 13.17 10.18 6.70
N LEU A 230 12.09 9.42 6.91
CA LEU A 230 11.28 8.85 5.85
C LEU A 230 10.54 9.93 5.06
N SER A 231 10.08 10.99 5.74
CA SER A 231 9.36 12.11 5.12
C SER A 231 10.22 12.91 4.12
N HIS A 232 11.50 13.13 4.45
CA HIS A 232 12.44 13.84 3.59
C HIS A 232 12.79 13.05 2.32
N SER A 233 12.81 11.72 2.41
CA SER A 233 13.14 10.84 1.28
C SER A 233 12.12 10.95 0.14
N SER A 234 10.81 11.03 0.45
CA SER A 234 9.75 11.08 -0.55
C SER A 234 9.68 12.42 -1.30
N VAL A 235 9.88 13.54 -0.60
CA VAL A 235 9.97 14.86 -1.24
C VAL A 235 11.18 14.93 -2.16
N ARG A 236 12.31 14.37 -1.73
CA ARG A 236 13.53 14.30 -2.55
C ARG A 236 13.30 13.48 -3.81
N GLU A 237 12.69 12.30 -3.71
CA GLU A 237 12.37 11.45 -4.87
C GLU A 237 11.51 12.20 -5.89
N ALA A 238 10.41 12.83 -5.45
CA ALA A 238 9.54 13.62 -6.32
C ALA A 238 10.31 14.75 -7.01
N THR A 239 11.17 15.45 -6.27
CA THR A 239 11.98 16.56 -6.76
C THR A 239 12.99 16.08 -7.81
N VAL A 240 13.70 14.97 -7.54
CA VAL A 240 14.66 14.38 -8.47
C VAL A 240 13.96 14.01 -9.78
N LEU A 241 12.87 13.24 -9.71
CA LEU A 241 12.12 12.82 -10.90
C LEU A 241 11.56 14.00 -11.71
N THR A 242 11.16 15.08 -11.04
CA THR A 242 10.64 16.29 -11.72
C THR A 242 11.78 17.09 -12.38
N SER A 243 12.97 17.10 -11.79
CA SER A 243 14.11 17.88 -12.29
C SER A 243 14.90 17.19 -13.41
N LEU A 244 14.80 15.87 -13.52
CA LEU A 244 15.50 15.09 -14.53
C LEU A 244 14.92 15.37 -15.92
N PRO A 245 15.76 15.69 -16.92
CA PRO A 245 15.30 15.74 -18.30
C PRO A 245 14.75 14.38 -18.75
N PRO A 246 13.70 14.35 -19.60
CA PRO A 246 13.09 13.11 -20.05
C PRO A 246 14.10 12.15 -20.69
N HIS A 247 14.01 10.87 -20.36
CA HIS A 247 14.82 9.80 -20.94
C HIS A 247 14.01 8.51 -21.00
N PRO A 248 14.05 7.73 -22.10
CA PRO A 248 13.18 6.56 -22.29
C PRO A 248 13.39 5.46 -21.25
N ASN A 249 14.58 5.35 -20.68
CA ASN A 249 14.96 4.31 -19.71
C ASN A 249 14.96 4.79 -18.25
N VAL A 250 14.46 6.00 -17.99
CA VAL A 250 14.36 6.57 -16.63
C VAL A 250 12.89 6.82 -16.32
N MET A 251 12.46 6.57 -15.09
CA MET A 251 11.12 6.92 -14.63
C MET A 251 10.86 8.41 -14.91
N PRO A 252 9.80 8.78 -15.64
CA PRO A 252 9.50 10.18 -15.93
C PRO A 252 9.05 10.92 -14.66
N ALA A 253 8.88 12.23 -14.80
CA ALA A 253 8.31 13.07 -13.75
C ALA A 253 6.95 12.53 -13.26
N PRO A 254 6.60 12.74 -11.97
CA PRO A 254 5.32 12.32 -11.43
C PRO A 254 4.14 12.89 -12.22
N LEU A 255 3.10 12.09 -12.38
CA LEU A 255 1.84 12.52 -12.99
C LEU A 255 1.08 13.49 -12.08
N ALA A 256 1.20 13.31 -10.77
CA ALA A 256 0.64 14.19 -9.75
C ALA A 256 1.32 13.98 -8.40
N LEU A 257 1.20 14.97 -7.52
CA LEU A 257 1.47 14.83 -6.08
C LEU A 257 0.13 14.66 -5.35
N VAL A 258 0.04 13.67 -4.46
CA VAL A 258 -1.10 13.51 -3.57
C VAL A 258 -0.83 14.30 -2.29
N THR A 259 -1.76 15.17 -1.92
CA THR A 259 -1.57 16.13 -0.83
C THR A 259 -2.76 16.17 0.11
N LEU A 260 -2.47 16.49 1.38
CA LEU A 260 -3.43 16.86 2.39
C LEU A 260 -3.45 18.38 2.53
N LYS A 261 -4.62 18.99 2.38
CA LYS A 261 -4.80 20.41 2.67
C LYS A 261 -4.87 20.61 4.19
N CYS A 262 -3.94 21.36 4.76
CA CYS A 262 -4.09 21.81 6.14
C CYS A 262 -5.05 23.00 6.14
N SER A 263 -6.23 22.84 6.74
CA SER A 263 -7.03 24.00 7.14
C SER A 263 -6.21 24.78 8.17
N GLY A 264 -5.72 25.95 7.76
CA GLY A 264 -4.90 26.81 8.59
C GLY A 264 -5.55 27.06 9.94
N ASP A 265 -4.78 26.87 11.00
CA ASP A 265 -5.18 27.30 12.33
C ASP A 265 -5.56 28.79 12.26
N ARG A 266 -6.65 29.18 12.91
CA ARG A 266 -7.36 30.47 12.73
C ARG A 266 -6.52 31.73 13.03
N THR A 267 -5.22 31.64 13.25
CA THR A 267 -4.42 32.71 13.84
C THR A 267 -3.07 33.04 13.19
N SER A 268 -2.57 32.37 12.15
CA SER A 268 -1.36 32.89 11.46
C SER A 268 -1.04 32.29 10.08
N SER A 269 -0.86 33.19 9.11
CA SER A 269 -0.42 33.02 7.71
C SER A 269 -1.46 32.50 6.70
N PRO A 270 -1.72 33.22 5.58
CA PRO A 270 -2.78 32.90 4.61
C PRO A 270 -2.40 31.86 3.55
N ILE A 271 -1.21 31.24 3.63
CA ILE A 271 -0.83 30.19 2.69
C ILE A 271 -1.27 28.86 3.29
N ALA A 272 -2.36 28.30 2.76
CA ALA A 272 -2.72 26.92 3.03
C ALA A 272 -1.51 26.04 2.71
N SER A 273 -0.87 25.49 3.75
CA SER A 273 0.22 24.56 3.58
C SER A 273 -0.36 23.21 3.17
N GLU A 274 0.11 22.71 2.04
CA GLU A 274 -0.22 21.36 1.59
C GLU A 274 0.86 20.42 2.08
N LYS A 275 0.46 19.28 2.64
CA LYS A 275 1.38 18.25 3.10
C LYS A 275 1.38 17.08 2.11
N LEU A 276 2.56 16.54 1.79
CA LEU A 276 2.68 15.43 0.84
C LEU A 276 2.22 14.12 1.49
N ILE A 277 1.30 13.42 0.83
CA ILE A 277 0.90 12.04 1.16
C ILE A 277 1.69 11.05 0.29
N GLY A 278 1.94 11.40 -0.97
CA GLY A 278 2.57 10.50 -1.92
C GLY A 278 2.68 11.08 -3.33
N VAL A 279 3.19 10.26 -4.24
CA VAL A 279 3.35 10.59 -5.65
C VAL A 279 2.60 9.60 -6.53
N VAL A 280 2.05 10.11 -7.62
CA VAL A 280 1.45 9.30 -8.68
C VAL A 280 2.45 9.19 -9.82
N LEU A 281 2.83 7.97 -10.15
CA LEU A 281 3.79 7.62 -11.20
C LEU A 281 3.08 6.87 -12.34
N PRO A 282 3.61 6.92 -13.57
CA PRO A 282 3.09 6.10 -14.65
C PRO A 282 3.18 4.61 -14.33
N TYR A 283 2.16 3.87 -14.76
CA TYR A 283 2.16 2.43 -14.70
C TYR A 283 2.83 1.82 -15.93
N PHE A 284 3.82 0.96 -15.71
CA PHE A 284 4.45 0.13 -16.74
C PHE A 284 4.10 -1.33 -16.47
N SER A 285 3.53 -2.01 -17.48
CA SER A 285 3.11 -3.41 -17.38
C SER A 285 4.25 -4.43 -17.50
N GLY A 286 5.50 -3.96 -17.61
CA GLY A 286 6.69 -4.79 -17.62
C GLY A 286 6.94 -5.42 -16.24
N GLY A 287 7.42 -6.66 -16.24
CA GLY A 287 7.88 -7.32 -15.02
C GLY A 287 9.25 -6.81 -14.57
N PRO A 288 9.63 -7.03 -13.30
CA PRO A 288 10.96 -6.73 -12.81
C PRO A 288 12.03 -7.57 -13.52
N TYR A 289 13.28 -7.07 -13.52
CA TYR A 289 14.40 -7.71 -14.22
C TYR A 289 14.63 -9.19 -13.85
N TYR A 290 14.36 -9.58 -12.60
CA TYR A 290 14.57 -10.97 -12.16
C TYR A 290 13.61 -11.97 -12.84
N GLU A 291 12.52 -11.50 -13.45
CA GLU A 291 11.59 -12.32 -14.25
C GLU A 291 12.08 -12.55 -15.70
N VAL A 292 13.17 -11.89 -16.11
CA VAL A 292 13.80 -12.22 -17.39
C VAL A 292 14.35 -13.63 -17.26
N GLY A 293 13.93 -14.52 -18.17
CA GLY A 293 14.36 -15.91 -18.18
C GLY A 293 15.89 -16.03 -18.22
N ARG A 294 16.40 -17.25 -18.00
CA ARG A 294 17.85 -17.47 -17.86
C ARG A 294 18.41 -18.52 -18.79
N THR A 295 17.56 -19.28 -19.48
CA THR A 295 17.95 -20.57 -20.07
C THR A 295 18.03 -20.55 -21.59
N SER A 296 17.40 -19.60 -22.26
CA SER A 296 17.36 -19.53 -23.73
C SER A 296 18.25 -18.42 -24.33
N ASP A 297 18.54 -18.51 -25.63
CA ASP A 297 19.21 -17.42 -26.37
C ASP A 297 18.37 -16.13 -26.38
N GLU A 298 17.04 -16.26 -26.43
CA GLU A 298 16.12 -15.12 -26.32
C GLU A 298 16.19 -14.46 -24.94
N ASP A 299 16.38 -15.25 -23.88
CA ASP A 299 16.62 -14.73 -22.54
C ASP A 299 17.96 -13.97 -22.45
N LEU A 300 19.00 -14.48 -23.11
CA LEU A 300 20.28 -13.75 -23.20
C LEU A 300 20.11 -12.41 -23.94
N LYS A 301 19.42 -12.39 -25.07
CA LYS A 301 19.13 -11.14 -25.82
C LYS A 301 18.37 -10.13 -24.97
N ARG A 302 17.35 -10.58 -24.22
CA ARG A 302 16.58 -9.71 -23.30
C ARG A 302 17.46 -9.15 -22.19
N ARG A 303 18.31 -9.97 -21.55
CA ARG A 303 19.23 -9.50 -20.51
C ARG A 303 20.24 -8.48 -21.03
N LEU A 304 20.81 -8.71 -22.21
CA LEU A 304 21.73 -7.75 -22.85
C LEU A 304 21.04 -6.43 -23.16
N ARG A 305 19.79 -6.46 -23.64
CA ARG A 305 18.98 -5.25 -23.84
C ARG A 305 18.75 -4.50 -22.54
N HIS A 306 18.33 -5.18 -21.47
CA HIS A 306 18.16 -4.56 -20.16
C HIS A 306 19.45 -3.94 -19.62
N ALA A 307 20.59 -4.61 -19.79
CA ALA A 307 21.88 -4.08 -19.39
C ALA A 307 22.22 -2.78 -20.14
N TYR A 308 21.96 -2.72 -21.45
CA TYR A 308 22.13 -1.51 -22.24
C TYR A 308 21.19 -0.39 -21.79
N GLU A 309 19.89 -0.68 -21.63
CA GLU A 309 18.88 0.29 -21.19
C GLU A 309 19.22 0.86 -19.81
N PHE A 310 19.63 -0.01 -18.88
CA PHE A 310 20.06 0.37 -17.53
C PHE A 310 21.33 1.23 -17.56
N ALA A 311 22.37 0.83 -18.30
CA ALA A 311 23.59 1.62 -18.42
C ALA A 311 23.33 2.99 -19.05
N SER A 312 22.46 3.05 -20.07
CA SER A 312 22.00 4.29 -20.68
C SER A 312 21.25 5.19 -19.69
N ALA A 313 20.40 4.62 -18.85
CA ALA A 313 19.70 5.34 -17.79
C ALA A 313 20.67 5.91 -16.75
N VAL A 314 21.61 5.08 -16.25
CA VAL A 314 22.62 5.49 -15.25
C VAL A 314 23.50 6.61 -15.80
N ALA A 315 23.98 6.48 -17.05
CA ALA A 315 24.77 7.53 -17.70
C ALA A 315 23.99 8.85 -17.81
N HIS A 316 22.70 8.80 -18.15
CA HIS A 316 21.83 9.97 -18.19
C HIS A 316 21.67 10.62 -16.81
N VAL A 317 21.37 9.83 -15.78
CA VAL A 317 21.15 10.34 -14.42
C VAL A 317 22.43 10.96 -13.86
N ASN A 318 23.58 10.29 -14.01
CA ASN A 318 24.90 10.79 -13.60
C ASN A 318 25.29 12.09 -14.31
N ARG A 319 24.99 12.22 -15.61
CA ARG A 319 25.27 13.45 -16.39
C ARG A 319 24.53 14.67 -15.84
N HIS A 320 23.41 14.47 -15.16
CA HIS A 320 22.60 15.52 -14.57
C HIS A 320 22.86 15.70 -13.05
N GLY A 321 23.95 15.13 -12.53
CA GLY A 321 24.42 15.36 -11.16
C GLY A 321 23.71 14.52 -10.09
N PHE A 322 22.96 13.49 -10.51
CA PHE A 322 22.38 12.51 -9.59
C PHE A 322 23.19 11.23 -9.66
N TYR A 323 23.71 10.78 -8.53
CA TYR A 323 24.56 9.59 -8.46
C TYR A 323 23.75 8.44 -7.85
N VAL A 324 23.67 7.33 -8.58
CA VAL A 324 22.99 6.08 -8.21
C VAL A 324 24.03 5.03 -7.84
#